data_AF-A0A2N1R3Q3-F1
#
_entry.id   AF-A0A2N1R3Q3-F1
#
_cell.length_a   1.000
_cell.length_b   1.000
_cell.length_c   1.000
_cell.angle_alpha   90.00
_cell.angle_beta   90.00
_cell.angle_gamma   90.00
#
_symmetry.space_group_name_H-M   'P 1'
#
loop_
_entity.id
_entity.type
_entity.pdbx_description
1 polymer ?
#
loop_
_entity_poly.entity_id
_entity_poly.type
_entity_poly.pdbx_seq_one_letter_code
_entity_poly.pdbx_strand_id
1 'polypeptide(L)'
;MAALLAISCATAPPPVVVDTAPKPETEMAKATERRAYVKDNGLEAYAPDSFKKAEDNYTAAGKVYGTDNAKAKELLDLALPLYEQTVTDGFTKKVAEKKAVADSSKSKADEQKAKVAAKDSYAAAEAAYAKAVADAAAGQYASSVASYQEAAKKYEEAASIAAAARTQAQTALDSANASIQSTADRLKAIDTEMAAGQGGTP
;
A
#
# COMPACT_ATOMS: atom_id res chain seq x y z
N MET A 1 91.39 26.86 11.68
CA MET A 1 90.07 27.21 12.23
C MET A 1 89.04 26.39 11.47
N ALA A 2 88.29 25.55 12.18
CA ALA A 2 87.43 24.51 11.64
C ALA A 2 86.16 25.10 11.01
N ALA A 3 85.86 24.70 9.77
CA ALA A 3 84.58 24.97 9.13
C ALA A 3 83.67 23.74 9.36
N LEU A 4 82.63 23.92 10.17
CA LEU A 4 81.53 22.97 10.32
C LEU A 4 80.68 22.97 9.04
N LEU A 5 80.63 21.83 8.34
CA LEU A 5 79.65 21.56 7.29
C LEU A 5 78.42 20.91 7.93
N ALA A 6 77.31 21.67 7.95
CA ALA A 6 76.00 21.19 8.34
C ALA A 6 75.40 20.33 7.22
N ILE A 7 75.18 19.04 7.51
CA ILE A 7 74.43 18.13 6.66
C ILE A 7 72.95 18.34 6.97
N SER A 8 72.26 19.07 6.08
CA SER A 8 70.80 19.24 6.13
C SER A 8 70.13 17.96 5.65
N CYS A 9 69.47 17.24 6.55
CA CYS A 9 68.58 16.12 6.23
C CYS A 9 67.30 16.67 5.58
N ALA A 10 67.30 16.81 4.25
CA ALA A 10 66.06 16.98 3.49
C ALA A 10 65.27 15.66 3.57
N THR A 11 64.27 15.62 4.46
CA THR A 11 63.31 14.52 4.55
C THR A 11 62.45 14.53 3.29
N ALA A 12 62.51 13.47 2.50
CA ALA A 12 61.68 13.32 1.31
C ALA A 12 60.19 13.42 1.68
N PRO A 13 59.36 14.12 0.89
CA PRO A 13 57.92 14.13 1.09
C PRO A 13 57.37 12.70 1.08
N PRO A 14 56.45 12.33 2.00
CA PRO A 14 55.85 11.00 1.98
C PRO A 14 55.20 10.77 0.61
N PRO A 15 55.33 9.56 0.02
CA PRO A 15 54.75 9.25 -1.27
C PRO A 15 53.23 9.47 -1.19
N VAL A 16 52.70 10.26 -2.12
CA VAL A 16 51.26 10.39 -2.31
C VAL A 16 50.75 9.00 -2.68
N VAL A 17 50.06 8.34 -1.76
CA VAL A 17 49.44 7.04 -2.01
C VAL A 17 48.28 7.31 -2.95
N VAL A 18 48.55 7.23 -4.25
CA VAL A 18 47.49 7.24 -5.26
C VAL A 18 46.78 5.90 -5.10
N ASP A 19 45.55 5.92 -4.63
CA ASP A 19 44.74 4.71 -4.53
C ASP A 19 44.63 4.08 -5.93
N THR A 20 45.21 2.88 -6.07
CA THR A 20 45.20 2.12 -7.32
C THR A 20 43.96 1.23 -7.43
N ALA A 21 43.10 1.21 -6.40
CA ALA A 21 41.86 0.48 -6.44
C ALA A 21 40.94 1.05 -7.53
N PRO A 22 40.30 0.18 -8.34
CA PRO A 22 39.34 0.61 -9.33
C PRO A 22 38.15 1.30 -8.65
N LYS A 23 37.56 2.29 -9.32
CA LYS A 23 36.37 2.97 -8.82
C LYS A 23 35.22 1.96 -8.67
N PRO A 24 34.44 1.99 -7.57
CA PRO A 24 33.32 1.09 -7.33
C PRO A 24 32.06 1.53 -8.10
N GLU A 25 32.18 1.69 -9.42
CA GLU A 25 31.09 2.16 -10.29
C GLU A 25 29.89 1.21 -10.27
N THR A 26 30.16 -0.10 -10.23
CA THR A 26 29.13 -1.14 -10.21
C THR A 26 28.33 -1.10 -8.90
N GLU A 27 29.01 -1.01 -7.76
CA GLU A 27 28.39 -0.94 -6.45
C GLU A 27 27.60 0.36 -6.28
N MET A 28 28.13 1.47 -6.77
CA MET A 28 27.45 2.76 -6.73
C MET A 28 26.15 2.70 -7.54
N ALA A 29 26.19 2.18 -8.77
CA ALA A 29 25.01 2.03 -9.60
C ALA A 29 23.95 1.14 -8.95
N LYS A 30 24.34 -0.02 -8.39
CA LYS A 30 23.44 -0.91 -7.66
C LYS A 30 22.81 -0.22 -6.44
N ALA A 31 23.61 0.51 -5.66
CA ALA A 31 23.11 1.21 -4.48
C ALA A 31 22.16 2.35 -4.86
N THR A 32 22.44 3.10 -5.93
CA THR A 32 21.53 4.10 -6.48
C THR A 32 20.20 3.47 -6.93
N GLU A 33 20.24 2.36 -7.66
CA GLU A 33 19.04 1.64 -8.11
C GLU A 33 18.21 1.14 -6.93
N ARG A 34 18.85 0.51 -5.94
CA ARG A 34 18.15 0.02 -4.74
C ARG A 34 17.56 1.15 -3.91
N ARG A 35 18.27 2.27 -3.78
CA ARG A 35 17.78 3.47 -3.13
C ARG A 35 16.54 4.02 -3.84
N ALA A 36 16.56 4.13 -5.17
CA ALA A 36 15.41 4.57 -5.94
C ALA A 36 14.24 3.63 -5.75
N TYR A 37 14.47 2.31 -5.85
CA TYR A 37 13.43 1.30 -5.67
C TYR A 37 12.74 1.38 -4.29
N VAL A 38 13.49 1.61 -3.21
CA VAL A 38 12.91 1.86 -1.87
C VAL A 38 11.97 3.06 -1.89
N LYS A 39 12.43 4.20 -2.43
CA LYS A 39 11.68 5.46 -2.45
C LYS A 39 10.46 5.44 -3.35
N ASP A 40 10.60 4.90 -4.55
CA ASP A 40 9.51 4.79 -5.53
C ASP A 40 8.37 3.92 -4.98
N ASN A 41 8.71 2.98 -4.10
CA ASN A 41 7.74 2.14 -3.40
C ASN A 41 7.37 2.67 -1.99
N GLY A 42 7.92 3.81 -1.56
CA GLY A 42 7.66 4.42 -0.26
C GLY A 42 7.98 3.50 0.92
N LEU A 43 9.00 2.65 0.81
CA LEU A 43 9.32 1.62 1.81
C LEU A 43 10.10 2.18 3.00
N GLU A 44 10.68 3.38 2.86
CA GLU A 44 11.36 4.11 3.93
C GLU A 44 10.46 4.42 5.12
N ALA A 45 9.15 4.59 4.89
CA ALA A 45 8.17 4.79 5.97
C ALA A 45 7.92 3.49 6.77
N TYR A 46 8.17 2.33 6.16
CA TYR A 46 7.90 1.02 6.75
C TYR A 46 9.15 0.40 7.39
N ALA A 47 10.34 0.72 6.87
CA ALA A 47 11.62 0.26 7.40
C ALA A 47 12.61 1.43 7.56
N PRO A 48 12.30 2.42 8.42
CA PRO A 48 13.08 3.66 8.52
C PRO A 48 14.50 3.42 9.05
N ASP A 49 14.69 2.49 9.99
CA ASP A 49 15.99 2.28 10.62
C ASP A 49 17.03 1.69 9.66
N SER A 50 16.65 0.65 8.90
CA SER A 50 17.53 0.04 7.90
C SER A 50 17.80 1.02 6.75
N PHE A 51 16.77 1.77 6.33
CA PHE A 51 16.92 2.78 5.28
C PHE A 51 17.88 3.88 5.70
N LYS A 52 17.74 4.40 6.93
CA LYS A 52 18.63 5.43 7.44
C LYS A 52 20.07 4.95 7.49
N LYS A 53 20.33 3.74 8.00
CA LYS A 53 21.69 3.17 8.03
C LYS A 53 22.25 2.96 6.62
N ALA A 54 21.42 2.59 5.64
CA ALA A 54 21.83 2.47 4.24
C ALA A 54 22.23 3.84 3.67
N GLU A 55 21.40 4.87 3.88
CA GLU A 55 21.67 6.25 3.44
C GLU A 55 22.94 6.84 4.08
N ASP A 56 23.18 6.56 5.37
CA ASP A 56 24.38 7.02 6.08
C ASP A 56 25.65 6.44 5.42
N ASN A 57 25.68 5.13 5.12
CA ASN A 57 26.79 4.48 4.44
C ASN A 57 26.94 4.92 2.97
N TYR A 58 25.84 5.03 2.24
CA TYR A 58 25.83 5.52 0.86
C TYR A 58 26.39 6.94 0.75
N THR A 59 25.96 7.84 1.65
CA THR A 59 26.45 9.21 1.72
C THR A 59 27.93 9.26 2.09
N ALA A 60 28.37 8.42 3.04
CA ALA A 60 29.78 8.32 3.38
C ALA A 60 30.62 7.82 2.20
N ALA A 61 30.14 6.83 1.44
CA ALA A 61 30.83 6.33 0.24
C ALA A 61 31.02 7.43 -0.80
N GLY A 62 29.98 8.24 -1.05
CA GLY A 62 30.06 9.36 -1.99
C GLY A 62 31.13 10.41 -1.64
N LYS A 63 31.46 10.58 -0.35
CA LYS A 63 32.50 11.52 0.10
C LYS A 63 33.93 11.05 -0.19
N VAL A 64 34.14 9.73 -0.22
CA VAL A 64 35.46 9.11 -0.47
C VAL A 64 35.59 8.57 -1.89
N TYR A 65 34.52 8.63 -2.69
CA TYR A 65 34.53 8.18 -4.08
C TYR A 65 35.52 8.98 -4.93
N GLY A 66 36.43 8.28 -5.61
CA GLY A 66 37.48 8.89 -6.43
C GLY A 66 38.70 9.37 -5.66
N THR A 67 38.68 9.35 -4.32
CA THR A 67 39.83 9.67 -3.46
C THR A 67 40.34 8.46 -2.69
N ASP A 68 39.44 7.66 -2.13
CA ASP A 68 39.69 6.36 -1.51
C ASP A 68 38.59 5.39 -1.97
N ASN A 69 38.83 4.79 -3.14
CA ASN A 69 37.91 3.89 -3.82
C ASN A 69 37.73 2.58 -3.05
N ALA A 70 38.78 2.11 -2.37
CA ALA A 70 38.69 0.93 -1.49
C ALA A 70 37.69 1.18 -0.35
N LYS A 71 37.78 2.34 0.32
CA LYS A 71 36.84 2.71 1.38
C LYS A 71 35.44 3.00 0.84
N ALA A 72 35.33 3.64 -0.32
CA ALA A 72 34.05 3.84 -1.00
C ALA A 72 33.35 2.51 -1.26
N LYS A 73 34.09 1.51 -1.74
CA LYS A 73 33.56 0.16 -1.97
C LYS A 73 33.07 -0.49 -0.68
N GLU A 74 33.88 -0.47 0.38
CA GLU A 74 33.50 -1.03 1.69
C GLU A 74 32.19 -0.44 2.22
N LEU A 75 32.03 0.88 2.11
CA LEU A 75 30.81 1.58 2.54
C LEU A 75 29.60 1.22 1.67
N LEU A 76 29.78 1.04 0.36
CA LEU A 76 28.69 0.58 -0.53
C LEU A 76 28.30 -0.88 -0.25
N ASP A 77 29.28 -1.75 0.02
CA ASP A 77 29.06 -3.14 0.40
C ASP A 77 28.32 -3.25 1.76
N LEU A 78 28.44 -2.24 2.64
CA LEU A 78 27.61 -2.10 3.84
C LEU A 78 26.21 -1.54 3.54
N ALA A 79 26.09 -0.60 2.60
CA ALA A 79 24.80 0.04 2.28
C ALA A 79 23.83 -0.89 1.53
N LEU A 80 24.33 -1.68 0.57
CA LEU A 80 23.52 -2.58 -0.26
C LEU A 80 22.64 -3.56 0.53
N PRO A 81 23.16 -4.38 1.46
CA PRO A 81 22.33 -5.31 2.24
C PRO A 81 21.31 -4.58 3.12
N LEU A 82 21.60 -3.36 3.57
CA LEU A 82 20.65 -2.55 4.34
C LEU A 82 19.50 -2.03 3.47
N TYR A 83 19.74 -1.69 2.20
CA TYR A 83 18.65 -1.40 1.27
C TYR A 83 17.81 -2.66 0.98
N GLU A 84 18.43 -3.82 0.80
CA GLU A 84 17.69 -5.08 0.58
C GLU A 84 16.85 -5.48 1.80
N GLN A 85 17.38 -5.27 3.00
CA GLN A 85 16.62 -5.41 4.24
C GLN A 85 15.43 -4.43 4.27
N THR A 86 15.66 -3.15 3.91
CA THR A 86 14.59 -2.14 3.85
C THR A 86 13.48 -2.55 2.89
N VAL A 87 13.84 -3.12 1.73
CA VAL A 87 12.88 -3.64 0.76
C VAL A 87 12.05 -4.77 1.37
N THR A 88 12.72 -5.73 2.00
CA THR A 88 12.07 -6.93 2.56
C THR A 88 11.15 -6.57 3.73
N ASP A 89 11.67 -5.86 4.72
CA ASP A 89 10.92 -5.45 5.91
C ASP A 89 9.80 -4.47 5.55
N GLY A 90 10.11 -3.54 4.62
CA GLY A 90 9.18 -2.52 4.15
C GLY A 90 7.98 -3.13 3.44
N PHE A 91 8.22 -4.04 2.49
CA PHE A 91 7.14 -4.72 1.79
C PHE A 91 6.35 -5.66 2.69
N THR A 92 7.01 -6.38 3.60
CA THR A 92 6.32 -7.27 4.56
C THR A 92 5.27 -6.50 5.35
N LYS A 93 5.63 -5.34 5.90
CA LYS A 93 4.69 -4.48 6.64
C LYS A 93 3.65 -3.85 5.73
N LYS A 94 4.04 -3.34 4.56
CA LYS A 94 3.11 -2.68 3.61
C LYS A 94 2.05 -3.65 3.08
N VAL A 95 2.44 -4.89 2.74
CA VAL A 95 1.50 -5.95 2.33
C VAL A 95 0.54 -6.29 3.47
N ALA A 96 1.04 -6.45 4.70
CA ALA A 96 0.18 -6.71 5.85
C ALA A 96 -0.84 -5.59 6.10
N GLU A 97 -0.41 -4.32 5.98
CA GLU A 97 -1.31 -3.17 6.08
C GLU A 97 -2.38 -3.20 4.98
N LYS A 98 -2.01 -3.40 3.72
CA LYS A 98 -3.00 -3.41 2.62
C LYS A 98 -3.95 -4.60 2.71
N LYS A 99 -3.46 -5.75 3.18
CA LYS A 99 -4.33 -6.88 3.51
C LYS A 99 -5.35 -6.50 4.56
N ALA A 100 -4.93 -5.88 5.66
CA ALA A 100 -5.85 -5.46 6.73
C ALA A 100 -6.92 -4.47 6.24
N VAL A 101 -6.56 -3.56 5.33
CA VAL A 101 -7.53 -2.66 4.68
C VAL A 101 -8.53 -3.46 3.83
N ALA A 102 -8.06 -4.39 2.99
CA ALA A 102 -8.94 -5.23 2.19
C ALA A 102 -9.87 -6.10 3.04
N ASP A 103 -9.37 -6.66 4.16
CA ASP A 103 -10.17 -7.43 5.12
C ASP A 103 -11.26 -6.57 5.77
N SER A 104 -10.93 -5.33 6.15
CA SER A 104 -11.90 -4.36 6.69
C SER A 104 -12.98 -4.02 5.66
N SER A 105 -12.61 -3.75 4.41
CA SER A 105 -13.55 -3.47 3.32
C SER A 105 -14.44 -4.68 3.03
N LYS A 106 -13.88 -5.90 3.06
CA LYS A 106 -14.66 -7.14 2.93
C LYS A 106 -15.70 -7.28 4.03
N SER A 107 -15.34 -7.05 5.29
CA SER A 107 -16.28 -7.08 6.43
C SER A 107 -17.45 -6.13 6.21
N LYS A 108 -17.17 -4.89 5.78
CA LYS A 108 -18.22 -3.89 5.47
C LYS A 108 -19.13 -4.36 4.33
N ALA A 109 -18.58 -4.97 3.29
CA ALA A 109 -19.35 -5.54 2.19
C ALA A 109 -20.27 -6.68 2.67
N ASP A 110 -19.74 -7.56 3.53
CA ASP A 110 -20.49 -8.68 4.11
C ASP A 110 -21.63 -8.23 5.02
N GLU A 111 -21.41 -7.19 5.82
CA GLU A 111 -22.45 -6.55 6.65
C GLU A 111 -23.62 -6.04 5.80
N GLN A 112 -23.34 -5.49 4.62
CA GLN A 112 -24.37 -5.04 3.66
C GLN A 112 -24.97 -6.18 2.82
N LYS A 113 -24.56 -7.44 3.04
CA LYS A 113 -24.97 -8.60 2.20
C LYS A 113 -24.58 -8.44 0.73
N ALA A 114 -23.45 -7.77 0.47
CA ALA A 114 -22.98 -7.48 -0.89
C ALA A 114 -22.72 -8.73 -1.73
N LYS A 115 -22.36 -9.85 -1.11
CA LYS A 115 -22.23 -11.13 -1.81
C LYS A 115 -23.51 -11.56 -2.55
N VAL A 116 -24.69 -11.11 -2.10
CA VAL A 116 -25.97 -11.41 -2.74
C VAL A 116 -26.43 -10.26 -3.63
N ALA A 117 -26.35 -9.03 -3.12
CA ALA A 117 -26.88 -7.84 -3.80
C ALA A 117 -25.96 -7.26 -4.89
N ALA A 118 -24.65 -7.53 -4.81
CA ALA A 118 -23.60 -6.98 -5.68
C ALA A 118 -22.61 -8.08 -6.11
N LYS A 119 -23.14 -9.20 -6.62
CA LYS A 119 -22.39 -10.44 -6.91
C LYS A 119 -21.12 -10.20 -7.74
N ASP A 120 -21.23 -9.43 -8.82
CA ASP A 120 -20.12 -9.27 -9.77
C ASP A 120 -18.97 -8.45 -9.15
N SER A 121 -19.27 -7.30 -8.52
CA SER A 121 -18.26 -6.49 -7.84
C SER A 121 -17.63 -7.25 -6.66
N TYR A 122 -18.42 -8.03 -5.92
CA TYR A 122 -17.90 -8.88 -4.83
C TYR A 122 -16.99 -10.00 -5.37
N ALA A 123 -17.37 -10.69 -6.44
CA ALA A 123 -16.55 -11.73 -7.05
C ALA A 123 -15.24 -11.16 -7.63
N ALA A 124 -15.28 -9.97 -8.23
CA ALA A 124 -14.09 -9.28 -8.69
C ALA A 124 -13.17 -8.87 -7.52
N ALA A 125 -13.73 -8.50 -6.36
CA ALA A 125 -12.96 -8.23 -5.16
C ALA A 125 -12.24 -9.49 -4.62
N GLU A 126 -12.94 -10.63 -4.57
CA GLU A 126 -12.36 -11.92 -4.19
C GLU A 126 -11.23 -12.34 -5.14
N ALA A 127 -11.40 -12.14 -6.45
CA ALA A 127 -10.38 -12.45 -7.45
C ALA A 127 -9.11 -11.59 -7.25
N ALA A 128 -9.27 -10.29 -7.04
CA ALA A 128 -8.15 -9.39 -6.74
C ALA A 128 -7.45 -9.77 -5.42
N TYR A 129 -8.23 -10.14 -4.39
CA TYR A 129 -7.68 -10.59 -3.11
C TYR A 129 -6.87 -11.88 -3.26
N ALA A 130 -7.41 -12.87 -3.98
CA ALA A 130 -6.72 -14.13 -4.24
C ALA A 130 -5.42 -13.90 -5.03
N LYS A 131 -5.46 -13.01 -6.03
CA LYS A 131 -4.24 -12.58 -6.74
C LYS A 131 -3.22 -11.97 -5.78
N ALA A 132 -3.64 -11.10 -4.88
CA ALA A 132 -2.75 -10.46 -3.90
C ALA A 132 -2.04 -11.48 -2.99
N VAL A 133 -2.77 -12.52 -2.55
CA VAL A 133 -2.21 -13.64 -1.77
C VAL A 133 -1.17 -14.41 -2.60
N ALA A 134 -1.49 -14.73 -3.85
CA ALA A 134 -0.57 -15.43 -4.75
C ALA A 134 0.70 -14.60 -5.04
N ASP A 135 0.54 -13.30 -5.32
CA ASP A 135 1.65 -12.37 -5.55
C ASP A 135 2.57 -12.29 -4.32
N ALA A 136 1.99 -12.24 -3.10
CA ALA A 136 2.77 -12.24 -1.86
C ALA A 136 3.57 -13.52 -1.69
N ALA A 137 2.95 -14.69 -1.93
CA ALA A 137 3.61 -15.98 -1.85
C ALA A 137 4.74 -16.14 -2.90
N ALA A 138 4.61 -15.48 -4.05
CA ALA A 138 5.62 -15.44 -5.10
C ALA A 138 6.72 -14.37 -4.88
N GLY A 139 6.70 -13.62 -3.77
CA GLY A 139 7.63 -12.52 -3.51
C GLY A 139 7.40 -11.28 -4.41
N GLN A 140 6.28 -11.23 -5.14
CA GLN A 140 5.90 -10.11 -6.00
C GLN A 140 5.19 -9.02 -5.19
N TYR A 141 5.88 -8.49 -4.17
CA TYR A 141 5.26 -7.65 -3.15
C TYR A 141 4.60 -6.38 -3.70
N ALA A 142 5.20 -5.70 -4.67
CA ALA A 142 4.59 -4.52 -5.30
C ALA A 142 3.25 -4.88 -5.99
N SER A 143 3.19 -6.04 -6.66
CA SER A 143 1.95 -6.52 -7.28
C SER A 143 0.93 -6.92 -6.21
N SER A 144 1.36 -7.58 -5.14
CA SER A 144 0.51 -7.92 -3.99
C SER A 144 -0.15 -6.69 -3.35
N VAL A 145 0.64 -5.64 -3.09
CA VAL A 145 0.16 -4.36 -2.57
C VAL A 145 -0.94 -3.78 -3.48
N ALA A 146 -0.69 -3.73 -4.79
CA ALA A 146 -1.65 -3.22 -5.76
C ALA A 146 -2.95 -4.06 -5.79
N SER A 147 -2.82 -5.39 -5.81
CA SER A 147 -3.94 -6.32 -5.83
C SER A 147 -4.80 -6.23 -4.55
N TYR A 148 -4.20 -6.07 -3.36
CA TYR A 148 -4.95 -5.84 -2.12
C TYR A 148 -5.68 -4.48 -2.12
N GLN A 149 -5.05 -3.42 -2.64
CA GLN A 149 -5.71 -2.13 -2.80
C GLN A 149 -6.89 -2.19 -3.76
N GLU A 150 -6.74 -2.95 -4.85
CA GLU A 150 -7.82 -3.20 -5.80
C GLU A 150 -8.97 -3.99 -5.17
N ALA A 151 -8.66 -5.04 -4.39
CA ALA A 151 -9.64 -5.81 -3.65
C ALA A 151 -10.43 -4.91 -2.68
N ALA A 152 -9.74 -4.08 -1.89
CA ALA A 152 -10.38 -3.15 -0.96
C ALA A 152 -11.38 -2.22 -1.66
N LYS A 153 -10.98 -1.60 -2.78
CA LYS A 153 -11.86 -0.73 -3.58
C LYS A 153 -13.10 -1.46 -4.09
N LYS A 154 -12.94 -2.69 -4.59
CA LYS A 154 -14.05 -3.49 -5.12
C LYS A 154 -15.00 -3.98 -4.03
N TYR A 155 -14.49 -4.30 -2.84
CA TYR A 155 -15.36 -4.59 -1.69
C TYR A 155 -16.15 -3.35 -1.27
N GLU A 156 -15.54 -2.17 -1.24
CA GLU A 156 -16.24 -0.92 -0.94
C GLU A 156 -17.33 -0.59 -1.97
N GLU A 157 -17.04 -0.79 -3.25
CA GLU A 157 -18.02 -0.68 -4.33
C GLU A 157 -19.19 -1.66 -4.12
N ALA A 158 -18.89 -2.92 -3.85
CA ALA A 158 -19.90 -3.94 -3.59
C ALA A 158 -20.77 -3.59 -2.37
N ALA A 159 -20.17 -3.07 -1.30
CA ALA A 159 -20.87 -2.57 -0.12
C ALA A 159 -21.82 -1.42 -0.46
N SER A 160 -21.38 -0.47 -1.29
CA SER A 160 -22.18 0.67 -1.72
C SER A 160 -23.40 0.25 -2.55
N ILE A 161 -23.21 -0.64 -3.53
CA ILE A 161 -24.29 -1.21 -4.35
C ILE A 161 -25.32 -1.91 -3.46
N ALA A 162 -24.85 -2.72 -2.50
CA ALA A 162 -25.73 -3.46 -1.61
C ALA A 162 -26.53 -2.56 -0.67
N ALA A 163 -25.89 -1.51 -0.13
CA ALA A 163 -26.58 -0.50 0.68
C ALA A 163 -27.65 0.25 -0.14
N ALA A 164 -27.34 0.62 -1.40
CA ALA A 164 -28.30 1.27 -2.29
C ALA A 164 -29.50 0.37 -2.60
N ALA A 165 -29.26 -0.92 -2.90
CA ALA A 165 -30.31 -1.89 -3.15
C ALA A 165 -31.22 -2.08 -1.93
N ARG A 166 -30.65 -2.11 -0.71
CA ARG A 166 -31.42 -2.18 0.53
C ARG A 166 -32.34 -0.96 0.71
N THR A 167 -31.82 0.24 0.48
CA THR A 167 -32.60 1.48 0.57
C THR A 167 -33.76 1.46 -0.43
N GLN A 168 -33.51 1.08 -1.68
CA GLN A 168 -34.55 0.97 -2.71
C GLN A 168 -35.63 -0.04 -2.33
N ALA A 169 -35.23 -1.21 -1.81
CA ALA A 169 -36.17 -2.22 -1.33
C ALA A 169 -37.04 -1.70 -0.18
N GLN A 170 -36.45 -0.96 0.78
CA GLN A 170 -37.19 -0.36 1.89
C GLN A 170 -38.22 0.66 1.38
N THR A 171 -37.82 1.57 0.49
CA THR A 171 -38.74 2.56 -0.11
C THR A 171 -39.89 1.90 -0.87
N ALA A 172 -39.62 0.80 -1.58
CA ALA A 172 -40.65 0.03 -2.27
C ALA A 172 -41.64 -0.62 -1.29
N LEU A 173 -41.15 -1.19 -0.18
CA LEU A 173 -42.01 -1.76 0.87
C LEU A 173 -42.88 -0.69 1.53
N ASP A 174 -42.33 0.47 1.85
CA ASP A 174 -43.07 1.56 2.47
C ASP A 174 -44.19 2.08 1.54
N SER A 175 -43.89 2.21 0.24
CA SER A 175 -44.87 2.60 -0.78
C SER A 175 -45.97 1.54 -0.97
N ALA A 176 -45.61 0.26 -0.94
CA ALA A 176 -46.56 -0.85 -1.02
C ALA A 176 -47.49 -0.87 0.21
N ASN A 177 -46.94 -0.70 1.41
CA ASN A 177 -47.71 -0.64 2.65
C ASN A 177 -48.67 0.56 2.66
N ALA A 178 -48.24 1.74 2.21
CA ALA A 178 -49.10 2.91 2.07
C ALA A 178 -50.27 2.67 1.08
N SER A 179 -49.99 1.97 -0.02
CA SER A 179 -51.02 1.63 -1.03
C SER A 179 -52.04 0.63 -0.48
N ILE A 180 -51.58 -0.37 0.28
CA ILE A 180 -52.44 -1.35 0.96
C ILE A 180 -53.35 -0.63 1.96
N GLN A 181 -52.78 0.26 2.78
CA GLN A 181 -53.55 1.02 3.77
C GLN A 181 -54.61 1.92 3.10
N SER A 182 -54.22 2.67 2.07
CA SER A 182 -55.16 3.51 1.32
C SER A 182 -56.31 2.70 0.69
N THR A 183 -56.00 1.52 0.16
CA THR A 183 -57.02 0.61 -0.38
C THR A 183 -57.96 0.12 0.72
N ALA A 184 -57.43 -0.29 1.87
CA ALA A 184 -58.22 -0.74 3.01
C ALA A 184 -59.14 0.37 3.55
N ASP A 185 -58.65 1.60 3.65
CA ASP A 185 -59.44 2.75 4.09
C ASP A 185 -60.56 3.09 3.10
N ARG A 186 -60.27 3.00 1.79
CA ARG A 186 -61.29 3.18 0.75
C ARG A 186 -62.37 2.11 0.79
N LEU A 187 -62.00 0.84 1.02
CA LEU A 187 -62.98 -0.24 1.16
C LEU A 187 -63.90 -0.01 2.36
N LYS A 188 -63.36 0.39 3.51
CA LYS A 188 -64.17 0.74 4.69
C LYS A 188 -65.12 1.90 4.44
N ALA A 189 -64.67 2.92 3.70
CA ALA A 189 -65.52 4.05 3.33
C ALA A 189 -66.70 3.59 2.45
N ILE A 190 -66.43 2.76 1.43
CA ILE A 190 -67.47 2.18 0.57
C ILE A 190 -68.47 1.34 1.38
N ASP A 191 -67.99 0.49 2.29
CA ASP A 191 -68.87 -0.33 3.14
C ASP A 191 -69.77 0.53 4.03
N THR A 192 -69.24 1.63 4.57
CA THR A 192 -70.00 2.58 5.39
C THR A 192 -71.09 3.28 4.56
N GLU A 193 -70.77 3.69 3.34
CA GLU A 193 -71.73 4.31 2.41
C GLU A 193 -72.85 3.33 2.00
N MET A 194 -72.51 2.07 1.71
CA MET A 194 -73.50 1.04 1.37
C MET A 194 -74.43 0.71 2.54
N ALA A 195 -73.90 0.62 3.76
CA ALA A 195 -74.69 0.38 4.96
C ALA A 195 -75.65 1.56 5.25
N ALA A 196 -75.20 2.80 5.03
CA ALA A 196 -76.05 3.98 5.17
C ALA A 196 -77.14 4.07 4.09
N GLY A 197 -76.86 3.62 2.85
CA GLY A 197 -77.81 3.62 1.74
C GLY A 197 -78.93 2.57 1.84
N GLN A 198 -78.69 1.44 2.51
CA GLN A 198 -79.72 0.38 2.70
C GLN A 198 -80.69 0.65 3.87
N GLY A 199 -80.41 1.65 4.71
CA GLY A 199 -81.31 2.07 5.81
C GLY A 199 -82.39 3.07 5.41
N GLY A 200 -82.44 3.49 4.14
CA GLY A 200 -83.31 4.55 3.64
C GLY A 200 -84.31 4.07 2.59
N THR A 201 -85.34 3.33 2.99
CA THR A 201 -86.62 3.25 2.24
C THR A 201 -87.73 2.75 3.18
N PRO A 202 -88.61 3.63 3.70
CA PRO A 202 -89.98 3.27 4.04
C PRO A 202 -90.86 3.16 2.78
#